data_AF-A0A1K2IXC5-F1
#
_entry.id   AF-A0A1K2IXC5-F1
#
_cell.length_a   1.000
_cell.length_b   1.000
_cell.length_c   1.000
_cell.angle_alpha   90.00
_cell.angle_beta   90.00
_cell.angle_gamma   90.00
#
_symmetry.space_group_name_H-M   'P 1'
#
loop_
_entity.id
_entity.type
_entity.pdbx_description
1 polymer ?
#
loop_
_entity_poly.entity_id
_entity_poly.type
_entity_poly.pdbx_seq_one_letter_code
_entity_poly.pdbx_strand_id
1 'polypeptide(L)'
;MLNQINFALMLIKILSRKNKSFRSLIGYIDRQTEGQELYWNVPQNATSERLEKEFLENDTYRSSQSKNSMYHHILSFSAKDKAVITPELLESVAQEYIVKANLENHLVYGRVHSDTEHYHWHLISSQNAYHSKKGFRLSKAELKNLQVQMEEFTRLQYPEIKYSYAYSGKRNLTLGLTTSKVTMKPTEQEFQMGKSERSTEKQELINYLKSLATQVHSPNDFEKAIEQDARYGFYTYRDNIHGIMDKQNGKKYRLSTLFQTKDLTAIYRQLKSRHKELENQRENQQDKER
;
A
#
# COMPACT_ATOMS: atom_id res chain seq x y z
N MET A 1 -17.59 9.08 11.04
CA MET A 1 -16.51 10.00 10.64
C MET A 1 -15.50 9.25 9.79
N LEU A 2 -15.57 9.40 8.46
CA LEU A 2 -14.68 8.70 7.52
C LEU A 2 -13.44 9.56 7.28
N ASN A 3 -12.27 8.94 7.46
CA ASN A 3 -10.95 9.58 7.43
C ASN A 3 -10.65 10.21 6.05
N GLN A 4 -10.29 11.49 6.07
CA GLN A 4 -9.65 12.20 4.96
C GLN A 4 -8.31 11.52 4.63
N ILE A 5 -8.18 11.00 3.42
CA ILE A 5 -6.92 10.49 2.90
C ILE A 5 -6.21 11.67 2.23
N ASN A 6 -5.13 12.17 2.85
CA ASN A 6 -4.23 13.14 2.22
C ASN A 6 -3.47 12.46 1.06
N PHE A 7 -3.97 12.61 -0.16
CA PHE A 7 -3.36 12.13 -1.41
C PHE A 7 -2.26 13.10 -1.88
N ALA A 8 -1.10 13.05 -1.24
CA ALA A 8 0.09 13.67 -1.78
C ALA A 8 0.79 12.66 -2.72
N LEU A 9 0.92 13.01 -4.01
CA LEU A 9 1.89 12.44 -4.97
C LEU A 9 1.63 11.01 -5.51
N MET A 10 0.40 10.60 -5.82
CA MET A 10 0.20 9.30 -6.48
C MET A 10 -0.87 9.31 -7.58
N LEU A 11 -0.43 9.25 -8.85
CA LEU A 11 -1.32 9.30 -10.01
C LEU A 11 -2.27 8.10 -10.10
N ILE A 12 -1.87 6.90 -9.67
CA ILE A 12 -2.73 5.69 -9.75
C ILE A 12 -2.71 4.89 -8.45
N LYS A 13 -3.89 4.60 -7.91
CA LYS A 13 -4.12 3.64 -6.82
C LYS A 13 -5.18 2.62 -7.21
N ILE A 14 -4.95 1.35 -6.87
CA ILE A 14 -5.92 0.27 -7.09
C ILE A 14 -6.22 -0.43 -5.77
N LEU A 15 -7.48 -0.47 -5.38
CA LEU A 15 -7.96 -1.11 -4.16
C LEU A 15 -8.82 -2.32 -4.51
N SER A 16 -8.35 -3.52 -4.17
CA SER A 16 -9.11 -4.77 -4.34
C SER A 16 -10.26 -4.87 -3.34
N ARG A 17 -11.43 -5.31 -3.78
CA ARG A 17 -12.59 -5.54 -2.91
C ARG A 17 -13.12 -6.96 -3.09
N LYS A 18 -13.27 -7.67 -1.96
CA LYS A 18 -13.62 -9.10 -1.94
C LYS A 18 -15.12 -9.36 -2.05
N ASN A 19 -15.93 -8.67 -1.24
CA ASN A 19 -17.39 -8.83 -1.14
C ASN A 19 -18.03 -7.61 -0.45
N LYS A 20 -17.76 -6.40 -0.94
CA LYS A 20 -18.55 -5.22 -0.56
C LYS A 20 -19.62 -5.06 -1.64
N SER A 21 -20.87 -4.75 -1.29
CA SER A 21 -21.94 -4.54 -2.29
C SER A 21 -21.47 -3.54 -3.36
N PHE A 22 -21.72 -3.84 -4.64
CA PHE A 22 -21.43 -2.93 -5.75
C PHE A 22 -22.10 -1.57 -5.51
N ARG A 23 -23.34 -1.56 -5.01
CA ARG A 23 -24.06 -0.35 -4.57
C ARG A 23 -23.28 0.51 -3.58
N SER A 24 -22.56 -0.10 -2.64
CA SER A 24 -21.79 0.67 -1.66
C SER A 24 -20.64 1.44 -2.31
N LEU A 25 -19.98 0.87 -3.33
CA LEU A 25 -18.91 1.57 -4.03
C LEU A 25 -19.48 2.57 -5.05
N ILE A 26 -20.54 2.20 -5.78
CA ILE A 26 -21.24 3.10 -6.69
C ILE A 26 -21.77 4.32 -5.91
N GLY A 27 -22.46 4.11 -4.78
CA GLY A 27 -22.92 5.21 -3.92
C GLY A 27 -21.79 6.03 -3.29
N TYR A 28 -20.60 5.46 -3.12
CA TYR A 28 -19.41 6.24 -2.73
C TYR A 28 -18.93 7.12 -3.88
N ILE A 29 -18.88 6.59 -5.10
CA ILE A 29 -18.54 7.32 -6.33
C ILE A 29 -19.59 8.41 -6.61
N ASP A 30 -20.86 8.15 -6.33
CA ASP A 30 -21.95 9.08 -6.63
C ASP A 30 -22.17 10.15 -5.54
N ARG A 31 -21.39 10.11 -4.46
CA ARG A 31 -21.52 11.06 -3.34
C ARG A 31 -21.41 12.51 -3.80
N GLN A 32 -20.62 12.80 -4.83
CA GLN A 32 -20.61 14.09 -5.50
C GLN A 32 -21.43 14.02 -6.77
N THR A 33 -22.48 14.82 -6.89
CA THR A 33 -23.44 14.75 -8.00
C THR A 33 -23.05 15.58 -9.23
N GLU A 34 -22.09 16.50 -9.11
CA GLU A 34 -21.74 17.46 -10.15
C GLU A 34 -20.46 17.09 -10.94
N GLY A 35 -19.79 16.00 -10.56
CA GLY A 35 -18.57 15.56 -11.22
C GLY A 35 -18.82 14.89 -12.56
N GLN A 36 -17.89 15.06 -13.50
CA GLN A 36 -17.90 14.35 -14.78
C GLN A 36 -17.93 12.83 -14.57
N GLU A 37 -18.75 12.14 -15.36
CA GLU A 37 -18.94 10.70 -15.31
C GLU A 37 -18.18 9.99 -16.42
N LEU A 38 -17.87 8.71 -16.17
CA LEU A 38 -17.28 7.82 -17.16
C LEU A 38 -18.03 6.49 -17.15
N TYR A 39 -18.46 6.07 -18.32
CA TYR A 39 -19.15 4.81 -18.55
C TYR A 39 -18.38 4.02 -19.61
N TRP A 40 -17.95 2.80 -19.27
CA TRP A 40 -17.24 1.91 -20.19
C TRP A 40 -17.85 0.51 -20.12
N ASN A 41 -18.36 0.02 -21.26
CA ASN A 41 -19.13 -1.23 -21.37
C ASN A 41 -20.35 -1.32 -20.43
N VAL A 42 -20.81 -0.20 -19.87
CA VAL A 42 -22.04 -0.09 -19.08
C VAL A 42 -22.98 0.93 -19.73
N PRO A 43 -24.29 0.86 -19.48
CA PRO A 43 -25.23 1.82 -20.06
C PRO A 43 -24.91 3.25 -19.59
N GLN A 44 -24.92 4.19 -20.54
CA GLN A 44 -24.74 5.62 -20.29
C GLN A 44 -25.90 6.18 -19.46
N ASN A 45 -25.64 7.16 -18.59
CA ASN A 45 -26.65 7.84 -17.74
C ASN A 45 -27.51 6.87 -16.92
N ALA A 46 -26.96 5.70 -16.59
CA ALA A 46 -27.66 4.69 -15.81
C ALA A 46 -27.78 5.11 -14.34
N THR A 47 -28.92 4.78 -13.71
CA THR A 47 -29.08 4.92 -12.26
C THR A 47 -28.12 4.00 -11.52
N SER A 48 -27.82 4.32 -10.25
CA SER A 48 -26.96 3.48 -9.41
C SER A 48 -27.50 2.05 -9.28
N GLU A 49 -28.83 1.87 -9.24
CA GLU A 49 -29.48 0.56 -9.24
C GLU A 49 -29.27 -0.19 -10.56
N ARG A 50 -29.36 0.50 -11.70
CA ARG A 50 -29.11 -0.14 -13.00
C ARG A 50 -27.65 -0.55 -13.13
N LEU A 51 -26.71 0.31 -12.72
CA LEU A 51 -25.29 -0.01 -12.70
C LEU A 51 -25.00 -1.21 -11.80
N GLU A 52 -25.54 -1.23 -10.57
CA GLU A 52 -25.39 -2.37 -9.66
C GLU A 52 -25.83 -3.67 -10.32
N LYS A 53 -26.98 -3.66 -11.02
CA LYS A 53 -27.49 -4.83 -11.72
C LYS A 53 -26.52 -5.31 -12.81
N GLU A 54 -25.99 -4.43 -13.65
CA GLU A 54 -25.00 -4.79 -14.69
C GLU A 54 -23.74 -5.44 -14.09
N PHE A 55 -23.22 -4.86 -13.00
CA PHE A 55 -22.05 -5.42 -12.32
C PHE A 55 -22.34 -6.79 -11.68
N LEU A 56 -23.51 -6.96 -11.06
CA LEU A 56 -23.93 -8.23 -10.47
C LEU A 56 -24.12 -9.32 -11.55
N GLU A 57 -24.76 -8.97 -12.67
CA GLU A 57 -24.97 -9.89 -13.79
C GLU A 57 -23.63 -10.35 -14.37
N ASN A 58 -22.69 -9.43 -14.59
CA ASN A 58 -21.37 -9.81 -15.08
C ASN A 58 -20.54 -10.62 -14.07
N ASP A 59 -20.69 -10.36 -12.77
CA ASP A 59 -19.99 -11.11 -11.71
C ASP A 59 -20.39 -12.60 -11.69
N THR A 60 -21.55 -12.97 -12.25
CA THR A 60 -21.95 -14.39 -12.37
C THR A 60 -21.01 -15.21 -13.27
N TYR A 61 -20.30 -14.56 -14.20
CA TYR A 61 -19.30 -15.20 -15.07
C TYR A 61 -17.92 -15.29 -14.41
N ARG A 62 -17.73 -14.68 -13.24
CA ARG A 62 -16.44 -14.64 -12.56
C ARG A 62 -15.94 -16.04 -12.22
N SER A 63 -14.64 -16.25 -12.40
CA SER A 63 -13.99 -17.47 -11.93
C SER A 63 -14.18 -17.66 -10.43
N SER A 64 -14.60 -18.86 -10.02
CA SER A 64 -14.75 -19.23 -8.60
C SER A 64 -13.44 -19.15 -7.80
N GLN A 65 -12.28 -19.13 -8.48
CA GLN A 65 -10.97 -18.93 -7.85
C GLN A 65 -10.68 -17.47 -7.52
N SER A 66 -11.40 -16.51 -8.11
CA SER A 66 -11.20 -15.10 -7.83
C SER A 66 -11.70 -14.76 -6.43
N LYS A 67 -10.80 -14.18 -5.62
CA LYS A 67 -11.13 -13.69 -4.27
C LYS A 67 -11.75 -12.29 -4.28
N ASN A 68 -11.62 -11.56 -5.39
CA ASN A 68 -12.14 -10.20 -5.56
C ASN A 68 -13.37 -10.22 -6.47
N SER A 69 -14.34 -9.35 -6.20
CA SER A 69 -15.49 -9.12 -7.09
C SER A 69 -15.34 -7.84 -7.91
N MET A 70 -14.60 -6.87 -7.38
CA MET A 70 -14.40 -5.57 -8.03
C MET A 70 -13.09 -4.91 -7.61
N TYR A 71 -12.73 -3.86 -8.33
CA TYR A 71 -11.62 -2.98 -8.01
C TYR A 71 -12.08 -1.54 -7.96
N HIS A 72 -11.53 -0.78 -7.03
CA HIS A 72 -11.68 0.67 -6.95
C HIS A 72 -10.37 1.32 -7.38
N HIS A 73 -10.38 1.94 -8.54
CA HIS A 73 -9.25 2.66 -9.12
C HIS A 73 -9.39 4.14 -8.78
N ILE A 74 -8.28 4.76 -8.42
CA ILE A 74 -8.21 6.19 -8.11
C ILE A 74 -7.13 6.79 -8.99
N LEU A 75 -7.51 7.72 -9.86
CA LEU A 75 -6.56 8.53 -10.63
C LEU A 75 -6.52 9.92 -10.02
N SER A 76 -5.35 10.38 -9.58
CA SER A 76 -5.24 11.59 -8.75
C SER A 76 -4.32 12.62 -9.40
N PHE A 77 -4.74 13.89 -9.38
CA PHE A 77 -3.92 15.01 -9.82
C PHE A 77 -3.44 15.85 -8.64
N SER A 78 -2.25 16.44 -8.78
CA SER A 78 -1.72 17.37 -7.78
C SER A 78 -2.59 18.62 -7.70
N ALA A 79 -2.87 19.11 -6.49
CA ALA A 79 -3.60 20.37 -6.28
C ALA A 79 -2.88 21.56 -6.95
N LYS A 80 -1.56 21.47 -7.14
CA LYS A 80 -0.76 22.50 -7.83
C LYS A 80 -1.04 22.57 -9.33
N ASP A 81 -1.55 21.49 -9.92
CA ASP A 81 -1.95 21.45 -11.33
C ASP A 81 -3.44 21.81 -11.52
N LYS A 82 -4.20 22.08 -10.44
CA LYS A 82 -5.65 22.30 -10.49
C LYS A 82 -6.09 23.31 -11.55
N ALA A 83 -5.32 24.39 -11.73
CA ALA A 83 -5.64 25.47 -12.67
C ALA A 83 -5.58 25.05 -14.14
N VAL A 84 -4.91 23.94 -14.46
CA VAL A 84 -4.75 23.43 -15.83
C VAL A 84 -5.55 22.14 -16.08
N ILE A 85 -6.24 21.62 -15.07
CA ILE A 85 -7.10 20.43 -15.22
C ILE A 85 -8.40 20.85 -15.91
N THR A 86 -8.66 20.26 -17.08
CA THR A 86 -9.93 20.42 -17.82
C THR A 86 -10.70 19.10 -17.87
N PRO A 87 -12.02 19.13 -18.12
CA PRO A 87 -12.83 17.92 -18.33
C PRO A 87 -12.29 17.00 -19.44
N GLU A 88 -11.77 17.58 -20.54
CA GLU A 88 -11.22 16.83 -21.67
C GLU A 88 -9.93 16.10 -21.28
N LEU A 89 -9.06 16.75 -20.49
CA LEU A 89 -7.86 16.13 -19.93
C LEU A 89 -8.24 14.97 -19.00
N LEU A 90 -9.19 15.19 -18.11
CA LEU A 90 -9.67 14.17 -17.17
C LEU A 90 -10.21 12.95 -17.93
N GLU A 91 -11.01 13.17 -18.97
CA GLU A 91 -11.57 12.10 -19.79
C GLU A 91 -10.48 11.31 -20.51
N SER A 92 -9.58 12.01 -21.21
CA SER A 92 -8.52 11.37 -21.99
C SER A 92 -7.60 10.53 -21.11
N VAL A 93 -7.19 11.05 -19.95
CA VAL A 93 -6.37 10.30 -19.00
C VAL A 93 -7.10 9.05 -18.48
N ALA A 94 -8.41 9.13 -18.22
CA ALA A 94 -9.19 7.99 -17.76
C ALA A 94 -9.38 6.91 -18.86
N GLN A 95 -9.63 7.32 -20.10
CA GLN A 95 -9.74 6.41 -21.24
C GLN A 95 -8.41 5.70 -21.53
N GLU A 96 -7.30 6.45 -21.55
CA GLU A 96 -5.96 5.87 -21.74
C GLU A 96 -5.63 4.89 -20.60
N TYR A 97 -5.99 5.23 -19.37
CA TYR A 97 -5.83 4.34 -18.22
C TYR A 97 -6.59 3.02 -18.43
N ILE A 98 -7.84 3.05 -18.89
CA ILE A 98 -8.64 1.85 -19.14
C ILE A 98 -7.93 0.93 -20.14
N VAL A 99 -7.43 1.49 -21.25
CA VAL A 99 -6.70 0.72 -22.27
C VAL A 99 -5.41 0.15 -21.71
N LYS A 100 -4.54 0.98 -21.13
CA LYS A 100 -3.23 0.53 -20.61
C LYS A 100 -3.36 -0.45 -19.43
N ALA A 101 -4.42 -0.35 -18.64
CA ALA A 101 -4.70 -1.28 -17.54
C ALA A 101 -5.33 -2.60 -18.03
N ASN A 102 -5.57 -2.77 -19.33
CA ASN A 102 -6.30 -3.90 -19.94
C ASN A 102 -7.74 -4.06 -19.41
N LEU A 103 -8.41 -2.93 -19.14
CA LEU A 103 -9.79 -2.86 -18.69
C LEU A 103 -10.79 -2.63 -19.84
N GLU A 104 -10.32 -2.54 -21.08
CA GLU A 104 -11.13 -2.28 -22.29
C GLU A 104 -12.33 -3.24 -22.47
N ASN A 105 -12.21 -4.48 -21.98
CA ASN A 105 -13.24 -5.51 -22.03
C ASN A 105 -13.94 -5.71 -20.68
N HIS A 106 -13.67 -4.87 -19.67
CA HIS A 106 -14.32 -4.92 -18.35
C HIS A 106 -15.44 -3.89 -18.27
N LEU A 107 -16.35 -4.09 -17.32
CA LEU A 107 -17.29 -3.04 -16.93
C LEU A 107 -16.53 -2.00 -16.12
N VAL A 108 -16.61 -0.73 -16.49
CA VAL A 108 -16.04 0.38 -15.71
C VAL A 108 -17.07 1.49 -15.60
N TYR A 109 -17.25 1.99 -14.39
CA TYR A 109 -18.01 3.20 -14.10
C TYR A 109 -17.18 4.11 -13.21
N GLY A 110 -17.32 5.41 -13.32
CA GLY A 110 -16.67 6.32 -12.40
C GLY A 110 -17.17 7.74 -12.46
N ARG A 111 -16.73 8.53 -11.49
CA ARG A 111 -17.00 9.96 -11.43
C ARG A 111 -15.78 10.71 -10.89
N VAL A 112 -15.61 11.93 -11.39
CA VAL A 112 -14.62 12.89 -10.86
C VAL A 112 -15.10 13.43 -9.52
N HIS A 113 -14.23 13.39 -8.51
CA HIS A 113 -14.41 14.11 -7.25
C HIS A 113 -13.46 15.30 -7.16
N SER A 114 -13.96 16.38 -6.60
CA SER A 114 -13.24 17.62 -6.27
C SER A 114 -13.62 18.13 -4.86
N ASP A 115 -14.07 17.23 -3.98
CA ASP A 115 -14.39 17.49 -2.56
C ASP A 115 -13.16 17.90 -1.74
N THR A 116 -11.97 17.68 -2.27
CA THR A 116 -10.68 18.10 -1.70
C THR A 116 -10.00 19.13 -2.62
N GLU A 117 -8.81 19.62 -2.27
CA GLU A 117 -8.04 20.51 -3.16
C GLU A 117 -7.63 19.84 -4.49
N HIS A 118 -7.85 18.54 -4.64
CA HIS A 118 -7.37 17.72 -5.74
C HIS A 118 -8.53 17.18 -6.58
N TYR A 119 -8.33 17.12 -7.89
CA TYR A 119 -9.19 16.35 -8.79
C TYR A 119 -8.82 14.87 -8.76
N HIS A 120 -9.83 14.02 -8.61
CA HIS A 120 -9.68 12.57 -8.57
C HIS A 120 -10.73 11.88 -9.40
N TRP A 121 -10.34 10.95 -10.26
CA TRP A 121 -11.28 9.92 -10.72
C TRP A 121 -11.42 8.86 -9.65
N HIS A 122 -12.66 8.54 -9.27
CA HIS A 122 -12.97 7.27 -8.63
C HIS A 122 -13.67 6.37 -9.63
N LEU A 123 -13.00 5.28 -10.01
CA LEU A 123 -13.54 4.29 -10.93
C LEU A 123 -13.80 2.98 -10.18
N ILE A 124 -14.93 2.34 -10.46
CA ILE A 124 -15.18 0.93 -10.18
C ILE A 124 -14.94 0.14 -11.46
N SER A 125 -14.23 -0.99 -11.38
CA SER A 125 -14.22 -1.99 -12.45
C SER A 125 -14.69 -3.36 -11.95
N SER A 126 -15.27 -4.14 -12.86
CA SER A 126 -15.56 -5.55 -12.60
C SER A 126 -14.26 -6.33 -12.40
N GLN A 127 -14.31 -7.43 -11.64
CA GLN A 127 -13.15 -8.31 -11.55
C GLN A 127 -12.91 -9.08 -12.85
N ASN A 128 -13.94 -9.39 -13.63
CA ASN A 128 -13.84 -10.15 -14.86
C ASN A 128 -14.31 -9.34 -16.08
N ALA A 129 -13.75 -9.66 -17.23
CA ALA A 129 -14.19 -9.13 -18.50
C ALA A 129 -15.67 -9.49 -18.76
N TYR A 130 -16.33 -8.67 -19.57
CA TYR A 130 -17.74 -8.79 -19.89
C TYR A 130 -18.06 -10.20 -20.40
N HIS A 131 -19.01 -10.87 -19.74
CA HIS A 131 -19.44 -12.24 -20.03
C HIS A 131 -18.30 -13.28 -20.12
N SER A 132 -17.23 -13.08 -19.34
CA SER A 132 -16.03 -13.92 -19.41
C SER A 132 -15.50 -14.26 -18.02
N LYS A 133 -14.81 -15.41 -17.91
CA LYS A 133 -14.05 -15.79 -16.71
C LYS A 133 -12.69 -15.09 -16.61
N LYS A 134 -12.25 -14.40 -17.66
CA LYS A 134 -10.95 -13.72 -17.71
C LYS A 134 -10.94 -12.57 -16.71
N GLY A 135 -10.12 -12.71 -15.68
CA GLY A 135 -10.04 -11.75 -14.57
C GLY A 135 -9.01 -10.65 -14.76
N PHE A 136 -9.28 -9.48 -14.19
CA PHE A 136 -8.33 -8.41 -13.95
C PHE A 136 -7.31 -8.84 -12.88
N ARG A 137 -6.04 -8.73 -13.26
CA ARG A 137 -4.90 -8.91 -12.38
C ARG A 137 -3.74 -8.06 -12.90
N LEU A 138 -3.14 -7.29 -12.01
CA LEU A 138 -1.84 -6.67 -12.23
C LEU A 138 -0.89 -7.15 -11.15
N SER A 139 0.25 -7.67 -11.55
CA SER A 139 1.42 -7.85 -10.68
C SER A 139 1.97 -6.49 -10.26
N LYS A 140 2.86 -6.49 -9.25
CA LYS A 140 3.53 -5.26 -8.81
C LYS A 140 4.37 -4.62 -9.92
N ALA A 141 4.98 -5.45 -10.77
CA ALA A 141 5.78 -4.97 -11.90
C ALA A 141 4.90 -4.34 -12.98
N GLU A 142 3.79 -4.98 -13.32
CA GLU A 142 2.82 -4.45 -14.29
C GLU A 142 2.18 -3.16 -13.78
N LEU A 143 1.81 -3.07 -12.50
CA LEU A 143 1.30 -1.82 -11.92
C LEU A 143 2.33 -0.70 -11.98
N LYS A 144 3.60 -0.98 -11.66
CA LYS A 144 4.67 0.01 -11.76
C LYS A 144 4.87 0.47 -13.20
N ASN A 145 4.82 -0.46 -14.16
CA ASN A 145 4.94 -0.13 -15.57
C ASN A 145 3.76 0.74 -16.05
N LEU A 146 2.53 0.37 -15.69
CA LEU A 146 1.33 1.16 -15.96
C LEU A 146 1.45 2.58 -15.42
N GLN A 147 1.92 2.74 -14.18
CA GLN A 147 2.17 4.03 -13.56
C GLN A 147 3.17 4.90 -14.36
N VAL A 148 4.28 4.31 -14.81
CA VAL A 148 5.27 5.01 -15.65
C VAL A 148 4.67 5.40 -17.00
N GLN A 149 3.96 4.48 -17.66
CA GLN A 149 3.36 4.73 -18.96
C GLN A 149 2.27 5.83 -18.92
N MET A 150 1.47 5.86 -17.85
CA MET A 150 0.46 6.91 -17.68
C MET A 150 1.07 8.28 -17.41
N GLU A 151 2.19 8.34 -16.67
CA GLU A 151 2.91 9.60 -16.51
C GLU A 151 3.53 10.08 -17.82
N GLU A 152 4.14 9.17 -18.58
CA GLU A 152 4.71 9.50 -19.88
C GLU A 152 3.64 10.01 -20.84
N PHE A 153 2.50 9.32 -20.92
CA PHE A 153 1.34 9.78 -21.68
C PHE A 153 0.89 11.18 -21.26
N THR A 154 0.67 11.38 -19.95
CA THR A 154 0.21 12.67 -19.42
C THR A 154 1.21 13.78 -19.72
N ARG A 155 2.52 13.50 -19.62
CA ARG A 155 3.59 14.46 -19.91
C ARG A 155 3.69 14.84 -21.39
N LEU A 156 3.44 13.89 -22.29
CA LEU A 156 3.51 14.13 -23.72
C LEU A 156 2.26 14.85 -24.25
N GLN A 157 1.07 14.48 -23.75
CA GLN A 157 -0.19 15.06 -24.22
C GLN A 157 -0.56 16.36 -23.50
N TYR A 158 -0.21 16.49 -22.21
CA TYR A 158 -0.57 17.61 -21.35
C TYR A 158 0.67 18.22 -20.68
N PRO A 159 1.59 18.85 -21.45
CA PRO A 159 2.84 19.41 -20.94
C PRO A 159 2.65 20.52 -19.89
N GLU A 160 1.45 21.09 -19.79
CA GLU A 160 1.05 22.05 -18.77
C GLU A 160 0.94 21.44 -17.36
N ILE A 161 0.74 20.12 -17.25
CA ILE A 161 0.81 19.37 -16.00
C ILE A 161 2.28 19.30 -15.56
N LYS A 162 2.59 19.70 -14.32
CA LYS A 162 3.98 19.79 -13.83
C LYS A 162 4.22 19.06 -12.53
N TYR A 163 3.20 18.91 -11.70
CA TYR A 163 3.34 18.43 -10.33
C TYR A 163 2.69 17.06 -10.07
N SER A 164 2.03 16.48 -11.07
CA SER A 164 1.32 15.19 -10.96
C SER A 164 2.20 13.98 -11.31
N TYR A 165 3.51 14.17 -11.52
CA TYR A 165 4.46 13.09 -11.80
C TYR A 165 5.20 12.64 -10.52
N ALA A 166 5.17 11.35 -10.23
CA ALA A 166 5.77 10.67 -9.08
C ALA A 166 6.73 9.53 -9.44
N TYR A 167 6.66 8.97 -10.65
CA TYR A 167 7.33 7.73 -11.06
C TYR A 167 8.44 7.93 -12.10
N SER A 168 8.35 8.96 -12.95
CA SER A 168 9.29 9.28 -14.00
C SER A 168 10.34 10.31 -13.53
N GLY A 169 11.55 9.82 -13.30
CA GLY A 169 12.72 10.63 -12.96
C GLY A 169 13.61 9.95 -11.93
N LYS A 170 14.92 10.20 -11.97
CA LYS A 170 15.88 9.84 -10.91
C LYS A 170 15.62 10.56 -9.57
N ARG A 171 14.42 11.08 -9.35
CA ARG A 171 13.92 11.26 -8.00
C ARG A 171 13.72 9.86 -7.47
N ASN A 172 14.65 9.43 -6.63
CA ASN A 172 14.40 8.38 -5.66
C ASN A 172 12.91 8.45 -5.25
N LEU A 173 12.22 7.31 -5.18
CA LEU A 173 10.86 7.12 -4.65
C LEU A 173 10.79 7.49 -3.15
N THR A 174 11.27 8.70 -2.87
CA THR A 174 11.87 9.25 -1.67
C THR A 174 11.65 10.77 -1.75
N LEU A 175 10.55 11.21 -2.36
CA LEU A 175 10.02 12.57 -2.29
C LEU A 175 8.49 12.37 -2.13
N GLY A 176 7.96 12.06 -0.94
CA GLY A 176 8.26 12.62 0.38
C GLY A 176 9.12 11.80 1.33
N LEU A 177 10.41 11.71 1.03
CA LEU A 177 11.39 11.11 1.94
C LEU A 177 12.77 11.80 1.81
N THR A 178 12.81 13.03 1.30
CA THR A 178 13.96 13.93 1.50
C THR A 178 13.73 14.73 2.77
N THR A 179 14.56 14.39 3.77
CA THR A 179 14.94 15.19 4.96
C THR A 179 13.90 15.56 6.00
N SER A 180 12.68 15.05 5.93
CA SER A 180 11.83 14.94 7.13
C SER A 180 11.92 13.51 7.65
N LYS A 181 12.34 13.36 8.91
CA LYS A 181 12.36 12.13 9.69
C LYS A 181 11.26 11.17 9.21
N VAL A 182 11.66 9.99 8.76
CA VAL A 182 10.75 8.96 8.25
C VAL A 182 9.80 8.53 9.37
N THR A 183 8.64 9.16 9.44
CA THR A 183 7.49 8.65 10.16
C THR A 183 6.72 7.81 9.15
N MET A 184 6.90 6.49 9.21
CA MET A 184 6.10 5.58 8.39
C MET A 184 4.64 5.79 8.75
N LYS A 185 3.82 6.25 7.79
CA LYS A 185 2.38 6.33 8.01
C LYS A 185 1.84 4.91 8.23
N PRO A 186 1.11 4.66 9.32
CA PRO A 186 0.57 3.33 9.59
C PRO A 186 -0.43 2.92 8.51
N THR A 187 -0.53 1.63 8.23
CA THR A 187 -1.62 1.05 7.42
C THR A 187 -2.99 1.44 7.98
N GLU A 188 -4.05 1.39 7.17
CA GLU A 188 -5.41 1.77 7.59
C GLU A 188 -5.89 1.00 8.84
N GLN A 189 -5.44 -0.25 9.00
CA GLN A 189 -5.61 -1.04 10.23
C GLN A 189 -4.81 -0.47 11.41
N GLU A 190 -3.55 -0.09 11.21
CA GLU A 190 -2.72 0.52 12.25
C GLU A 190 -3.19 1.94 12.63
N PHE A 191 -3.82 2.67 11.70
CA PHE A 191 -4.44 3.97 11.96
C PHE A 191 -5.74 3.84 12.79
N GLN A 192 -6.52 2.78 12.57
CA GLN A 192 -7.68 2.46 13.41
C GLN A 192 -7.26 1.97 14.80
N MET A 193 -6.15 1.22 14.91
CA MET A 193 -5.59 0.77 16.19
C MET A 193 -4.92 1.89 17.00
N GLY A 194 -4.37 2.93 16.34
CA GLY A 194 -3.74 4.09 17.00
C GLY A 194 -4.71 5.01 17.76
N LYS A 195 -6.03 4.76 17.71
CA LYS A 195 -7.05 5.45 18.52
C LYS A 195 -7.33 4.78 19.86
N SER A 196 -6.70 3.64 20.17
CA SER A 196 -6.81 2.99 21.47
C SER A 196 -5.54 3.25 22.28
N GLU A 197 -5.68 3.77 23.50
CA GLU A 197 -4.57 3.93 24.47
C GLU A 197 -3.97 2.58 24.93
N ARG A 198 -4.50 1.45 24.49
CA ARG A 198 -3.97 0.13 24.81
C ARG A 198 -2.77 -0.20 23.92
N SER A 199 -1.62 -0.48 24.55
CA SER A 199 -0.48 -1.07 23.85
C SER A 199 -0.91 -2.37 23.19
N THR A 200 -0.77 -2.48 21.88
CA THR A 200 -1.03 -3.75 21.18
C THR A 200 0.01 -4.79 21.61
N GLU A 201 -0.35 -6.08 21.63
CA GLU A 201 0.57 -7.18 21.95
C GLU A 201 1.85 -7.15 21.08
N LYS A 202 1.73 -6.67 19.83
CA LYS A 202 2.87 -6.45 18.93
C LYS A 202 3.80 -5.36 19.45
N GLN A 203 3.25 -4.27 20.00
CA GLN A 203 4.01 -3.17 20.56
C GLN A 203 4.72 -3.58 21.86
N GLU A 204 4.06 -4.39 22.70
CA GLU A 204 4.68 -4.99 23.89
C GLU A 204 5.90 -5.83 23.51
N LEU A 205 5.75 -6.70 22.50
CA LEU A 205 6.87 -7.51 21.99
C LEU A 205 8.01 -6.61 21.47
N ILE A 206 7.72 -5.57 20.69
CA ILE A 206 8.76 -4.65 20.18
C ILE A 206 9.49 -3.96 21.34
N ASN A 207 8.76 -3.50 22.36
CA ASN A 207 9.35 -2.85 23.52
C ASN A 207 10.22 -3.82 24.33
N TYR A 208 9.76 -5.06 24.52
CA TYR A 208 10.53 -6.13 25.15
C TYR A 208 11.85 -6.40 24.41
N LEU A 209 11.81 -6.53 23.08
CA LEU A 209 13.02 -6.78 22.30
C LEU A 209 13.99 -5.60 22.33
N LYS A 210 13.47 -4.37 22.38
CA LYS A 210 14.28 -3.16 22.59
C LYS A 210 14.97 -3.18 23.95
N SER A 211 14.26 -3.47 25.02
CA SER A 211 14.87 -3.55 26.36
C SER A 211 15.90 -4.66 26.43
N LEU A 212 15.61 -5.83 25.85
CA LEU A 212 16.54 -6.96 25.83
C LEU A 212 17.83 -6.61 25.09
N ALA A 213 17.72 -5.90 23.96
CA ALA A 213 18.86 -5.43 23.18
C ALA A 213 19.76 -4.42 23.92
N THR A 214 19.24 -3.72 24.93
CA THR A 214 20.06 -2.83 25.78
C THR A 214 20.89 -3.60 26.80
N GLN A 215 20.47 -4.82 27.15
CA GLN A 215 21.09 -5.63 28.21
C GLN A 215 22.14 -6.62 27.69
N VAL A 216 22.17 -6.88 26.39
CA VAL A 216 23.09 -7.83 25.77
C VAL A 216 24.08 -7.15 24.83
N HIS A 217 25.26 -7.76 24.67
CA HIS A 217 26.37 -7.15 23.94
C HIS A 217 26.71 -7.87 22.63
N SER A 218 26.11 -9.03 22.37
CA SER A 218 26.31 -9.78 21.12
C SER A 218 24.98 -10.27 20.53
N PRO A 219 24.93 -10.51 19.20
CA PRO A 219 23.79 -11.17 18.57
C PRO A 219 23.50 -12.56 19.14
N ASN A 220 24.54 -13.30 19.52
CA ASN A 220 24.40 -14.65 20.10
C ASN A 220 23.75 -14.60 21.49
N ASP A 221 24.14 -13.63 22.33
CA ASP A 221 23.53 -13.45 23.66
C ASP A 221 22.08 -12.96 23.55
N PHE A 222 21.79 -12.14 22.55
CA PHE A 222 20.42 -11.71 22.24
C PHE A 222 19.54 -12.88 21.82
N GLU A 223 20.04 -13.76 20.94
CA GLU A 223 19.33 -14.96 20.51
C GLU A 223 19.11 -15.93 21.68
N LYS A 224 20.15 -16.21 22.48
CA LYS A 224 20.05 -17.04 23.68
C LYS A 224 19.04 -16.49 24.69
N ALA A 225 19.03 -15.17 24.90
CA ALA A 225 18.11 -14.56 25.85
C ALA A 225 16.65 -14.64 25.37
N ILE A 226 16.40 -14.59 24.06
CA ILE A 226 15.05 -14.84 23.49
C ILE A 226 14.67 -16.32 23.60
N GLU A 227 15.60 -17.25 23.40
CA GLU A 227 15.33 -18.69 23.55
C GLU A 227 14.99 -19.07 24.99
N GLN A 228 15.72 -18.50 25.95
CA GLN A 228 15.56 -18.71 27.38
C GLN A 228 14.36 -17.97 28.00
N ASP A 229 13.74 -17.05 27.25
CA ASP A 229 12.57 -16.31 27.75
C ASP A 229 11.35 -17.23 27.94
N ALA A 230 10.62 -17.01 29.03
CA ALA A 230 9.45 -17.81 29.37
C ALA A 230 8.24 -17.53 28.46
N ARG A 231 8.12 -16.32 27.93
CA ARG A 231 6.97 -15.87 27.12
C ARG A 231 7.26 -15.92 25.62
N TYR A 232 8.48 -15.63 25.19
CA TYR A 232 8.84 -15.51 23.78
C TYR A 232 9.83 -16.60 23.36
N GLY A 233 9.85 -16.91 22.07
CA GLY A 233 10.86 -17.79 21.48
C GLY A 233 10.85 -17.69 19.96
N PHE A 234 11.88 -18.25 19.32
CA PHE A 234 11.91 -18.29 17.85
C PHE A 234 10.95 -19.35 17.31
N TYR A 235 10.36 -19.07 16.14
CA TYR A 235 9.77 -20.12 15.32
C TYR A 235 10.51 -20.22 14.00
N THR A 236 10.78 -21.46 13.60
CA THR A 236 11.50 -21.78 12.38
C THR A 236 10.54 -22.21 11.28
N TYR A 237 10.97 -22.03 10.04
CA TYR A 237 10.33 -22.61 8.86
C TYR A 237 11.44 -23.05 7.91
N ARG A 238 11.48 -24.35 7.56
CA ARG A 238 12.55 -24.95 6.76
C ARG A 238 13.94 -24.61 7.31
N ASP A 239 14.15 -24.90 8.59
CA ASP A 239 15.41 -24.71 9.34
C ASP A 239 15.92 -23.26 9.44
N ASN A 240 15.12 -22.28 9.02
CA ASN A 240 15.44 -20.87 9.12
C ASN A 240 14.53 -20.18 10.13
N ILE A 241 15.10 -19.34 10.99
CA ILE A 241 14.33 -18.49 11.92
C ILE A 241 13.44 -17.55 11.09
N HIS A 242 12.12 -17.67 11.29
CA HIS A 242 11.13 -16.90 10.53
C HIS A 242 10.50 -15.77 11.35
N GLY A 243 10.55 -15.83 12.67
CA GLY A 243 9.89 -14.88 13.55
C GLY A 243 10.03 -15.24 15.02
N ILE A 244 9.36 -14.43 15.83
CA ILE A 244 9.20 -14.65 17.26
C ILE A 244 7.76 -15.10 17.50
N MET A 245 7.60 -16.10 18.34
CA MET A 245 6.32 -16.62 18.77
C MET A 245 6.14 -16.27 20.24
N ASP A 246 4.95 -15.78 20.59
CA ASP A 246 4.49 -15.73 21.96
C ASP A 246 3.98 -17.12 22.34
N LYS A 247 4.68 -17.76 23.28
CA LYS A 247 4.45 -19.13 23.76
C LYS A 247 3.14 -19.25 24.54
N GLN A 248 2.61 -18.15 25.10
CA GLN A 248 1.40 -18.18 25.93
C GLN A 248 0.12 -18.21 25.09
N ASN A 249 0.07 -17.46 23.99
CA ASN A 249 -1.10 -17.36 23.11
C ASN A 249 -0.90 -18.03 21.73
N GLY A 250 0.31 -18.56 21.46
CA GLY A 250 0.66 -19.22 20.18
C GLY A 250 0.81 -18.27 19.00
N LYS A 251 0.77 -16.94 19.23
CA LYS A 251 0.76 -15.93 18.16
C LYS A 251 2.17 -15.75 17.59
N LYS A 252 2.24 -15.77 16.26
CA LYS A 252 3.50 -15.69 15.50
C LYS A 252 3.69 -14.30 14.90
N TYR A 253 4.86 -13.71 15.17
CA TYR A 253 5.28 -12.41 14.68
C TYR A 253 6.46 -12.59 13.74
N ARG A 254 6.21 -12.44 12.44
CA ARG A 254 7.24 -12.65 11.42
C ARG A 254 8.34 -11.60 11.56
N LEU A 255 9.60 -12.05 11.48
CA LEU A 255 10.78 -11.19 11.48
C LEU A 255 10.63 -10.05 10.47
N SER A 256 10.22 -10.33 9.23
CA SER A 256 10.00 -9.29 8.20
C SER A 256 9.01 -8.19 8.59
N THR A 257 8.06 -8.47 9.48
CA THR A 257 7.03 -7.53 9.94
C THR A 257 7.47 -6.82 11.22
N LEU A 258 8.31 -7.46 12.03
CA LEU A 258 8.99 -6.85 13.17
C LEU A 258 10.11 -5.89 12.71
N PHE A 259 10.91 -6.30 11.71
CA PHE A 259 12.03 -5.55 11.11
C PHE A 259 11.64 -4.40 10.18
N GLN A 260 10.37 -4.32 9.77
CA GLN A 260 9.85 -3.13 9.07
C GLN A 260 9.73 -1.93 10.02
N THR A 261 9.84 -2.13 11.33
CA THR A 261 10.19 -1.04 12.25
C THR A 261 11.69 -0.82 12.18
N LYS A 262 12.12 0.42 11.92
CA LYS A 262 13.54 0.79 11.80
C LYS A 262 14.40 0.36 13.01
N ASP A 263 13.75 0.09 14.12
CA ASP A 263 14.37 -0.15 15.42
C ASP A 263 15.05 -1.52 15.55
N LEU A 264 14.45 -2.61 15.05
CA LEU A 264 15.02 -3.96 15.22
C LEU A 264 16.17 -4.25 14.26
N THR A 265 16.11 -3.69 13.04
CA THR A 265 17.25 -3.72 12.11
C THR A 265 18.42 -2.90 12.66
N ALA A 266 18.13 -1.77 13.32
CA ALA A 266 19.13 -0.96 14.02
C ALA A 266 19.72 -1.70 15.22
N ILE A 267 18.90 -2.40 16.01
CA ILE A 267 19.35 -3.26 17.12
C ILE A 267 20.34 -4.31 16.65
N TYR A 268 19.99 -5.09 15.61
CA TYR A 268 20.86 -6.17 15.15
C TYR A 268 22.15 -5.64 14.52
N ARG A 269 22.10 -4.48 13.85
CA ARG A 269 23.29 -3.76 13.37
C ARG A 269 24.15 -3.22 14.52
N GLN A 270 23.54 -2.66 15.55
CA GLN A 270 24.23 -2.12 16.73
C GLN A 270 24.91 -3.23 17.54
N LEU A 271 24.24 -4.38 17.72
CA LEU A 271 24.81 -5.56 18.36
C LEU A 271 26.02 -6.10 17.58
N LYS A 272 25.95 -6.14 16.24
CA LYS A 272 27.10 -6.51 15.39
C LYS A 272 28.26 -5.52 15.50
N SER A 273 27.98 -4.21 15.54
CA SER A 273 29.03 -3.18 15.68
C SER A 273 29.73 -3.28 17.05
N ARG A 274 28.94 -3.38 18.13
CA ARG A 274 29.46 -3.44 19.50
C ARG A 274 30.27 -4.72 19.76
N HIS A 275 29.86 -5.85 19.19
CA HIS A 275 30.64 -7.09 19.24
C HIS A 275 32.03 -6.90 18.61
N LYS A 276 32.07 -6.31 17.42
CA LYS A 276 33.31 -6.04 16.69
C LYS A 276 34.22 -5.05 17.45
N GLU A 277 33.65 -4.04 18.09
CA GLU A 277 34.41 -3.10 18.94
C GLU A 277 35.04 -3.81 20.15
N LEU A 278 34.31 -4.73 20.80
CA LEU A 278 34.82 -5.51 21.93
C LEU A 278 35.91 -6.52 21.51
N GLU A 279 35.78 -7.14 20.33
CA GLU A 279 36.83 -8.00 19.77
C GLU A 279 38.11 -7.21 19.50
N ASN A 280 37.99 -6.05 18.83
CA ASN A 280 39.13 -5.18 18.55
C ASN A 280 39.80 -4.64 19.83
N GLN A 281 39.04 -4.38 20.89
CA GLN A 281 39.60 -3.94 22.18
C GLN A 281 40.37 -5.05 22.89
N ARG A 282 39.90 -6.29 22.81
CA ARG A 282 40.60 -7.47 23.36
C ARG A 282 41.90 -7.75 22.63
N GLU A 283 41.90 -7.67 21.30
CA GLU A 283 43.11 -7.83 20.47
C GLU A 283 44.15 -6.75 20.80
N ASN A 284 43.74 -5.48 20.88
CA ASN A 284 44.65 -4.38 21.22
C ASN A 284 45.17 -4.40 22.67
N GLN A 285 44.49 -5.08 23.60
CA GLN A 285 44.99 -5.30 24.96
C GLN A 285 46.03 -6.43 25.00
N GLN A 286 45.82 -7.50 24.23
CA GLN A 286 46.78 -8.60 24.12
C GLN A 286 48.09 -8.19 23.43
N ASP A 287 48.03 -7.24 22.49
CA ASP A 287 49.23 -6.68 21.83
C ASP A 287 50.01 -5.67 22.70
N LYS A 288 49.43 -5.17 23.79
CA LYS A 288 50.12 -4.28 24.75
C LYS A 288 50.76 -5.02 25.92
N GLU A 289 50.39 -6.28 26.13
CA GLU A 289 50.93 -7.17 27.16
C GLU A 289 52.03 -8.11 26.62
N ARG A 290 52.39 -7.98 25.34
CA ARG A 290 53.55 -8.59 24.69
C ARG A 290 54.67 -7.58 24.49
#